data_AF-A0A524KJK8-F1
#
_entry.id   AF-A0A524KJK8-F1
#
_cell.length_a   1.000
_cell.length_b   1.000
_cell.length_c   1.000
_cell.angle_alpha   90.00
_cell.angle_beta   90.00
_cell.angle_gamma   90.00
#
_symmetry.space_group_name_H-M   'P 1'
#
loop_
_entity.id
_entity.type
_entity.pdbx_description
1 polymer ?
#
loop_
_entity_poly.entity_id
_entity_poly.type
_entity_poly.pdbx_seq_one_letter_code
_entity_poly.pdbx_strand_id
1 'polypeptide(L)'
;MPSSSATSLPDLPNIEQLIDGDGQITIGAIHPLRCVAIANDGHNSLAMLVRRDGETLTNLLIRLDAAIAKAYDEDKFTDEVNVPLSRQTPPRRR
;
A
#
# COMPACT_ATOMS: atom_id res chain seq x y z
N MET A 1 -9.95 -32.28 -15.73
CA MET A 1 -10.52 -31.20 -14.88
C MET A 1 -9.35 -30.44 -14.29
N PRO A 2 -9.18 -29.12 -14.52
CA PRO A 2 -8.18 -28.37 -13.78
C PRO A 2 -8.70 -28.18 -12.35
N SER A 3 -8.03 -28.79 -11.37
CA SER A 3 -8.27 -28.52 -9.95
C SER A 3 -7.80 -27.09 -9.66
N SER A 4 -8.74 -26.16 -9.52
CA SER A 4 -8.44 -24.80 -9.08
C SER A 4 -8.06 -24.84 -7.60
N SER A 5 -6.77 -24.80 -7.28
CA SER A 5 -6.32 -24.49 -5.93
C SER A 5 -6.63 -23.02 -5.66
N ALA A 6 -7.74 -22.74 -4.99
CA ALA A 6 -8.03 -21.41 -4.50
C ALA A 6 -7.00 -21.08 -3.42
N THR A 7 -6.06 -20.18 -3.72
CA THR A 7 -5.18 -19.61 -2.70
C THR A 7 -6.03 -18.73 -1.80
N SER A 8 -6.15 -19.12 -0.53
CA SER A 8 -6.82 -18.28 0.47
C SER A 8 -6.09 -16.94 0.59
N LEU A 9 -6.87 -15.85 0.69
CA LEU A 9 -6.30 -14.56 1.03
C LEU A 9 -5.74 -14.62 2.46
N PRO A 10 -4.67 -13.88 2.75
CA PRO A 10 -4.20 -13.71 4.11
C PRO A 10 -5.24 -12.95 4.94
N ASP A 11 -5.21 -13.14 6.25
CA ASP A 11 -5.99 -12.31 7.17
C ASP A 11 -5.42 -10.88 7.17
N LEU A 12 -6.28 -9.89 6.95
CA LEU A 12 -5.94 -8.47 6.83
C LEU A 12 -6.89 -7.65 7.72
N PRO A 13 -6.80 -7.81 9.06
CA PRO A 13 -7.80 -7.30 9.99
C PRO A 13 -7.89 -5.77 10.02
N ASN A 14 -6.79 -5.07 9.72
CA ASN A 14 -6.77 -3.60 9.73
C ASN A 14 -7.42 -3.04 8.46
N ILE A 15 -7.26 -3.73 7.33
CA ILE A 15 -8.01 -3.42 6.11
C ILE A 15 -9.50 -3.71 6.29
N GLU A 16 -9.85 -4.83 6.94
CA GLU A 16 -11.24 -5.17 7.26
C GLU A 16 -11.88 -4.09 8.15
N GLN A 17 -11.22 -3.74 9.25
CA GLN A 17 -11.69 -2.68 10.15
C GLN A 17 -11.78 -1.32 9.46
N LEU A 18 -10.84 -0.99 8.57
CA LEU A 18 -10.89 0.25 7.79
C LEU A 18 -12.16 0.30 6.93
N ILE A 19 -12.50 -0.80 6.24
CA ILE A 19 -13.67 -0.87 5.37
C ILE A 19 -14.97 -0.84 6.20
N ASP A 20 -15.00 -1.53 7.33
CA ASP A 20 -16.14 -1.50 8.27
C ASP A 20 -16.39 -0.10 8.83
N GLY A 21 -15.34 0.72 8.92
CA GLY A 21 -15.39 2.13 9.32
C GLY A 21 -15.65 3.11 8.17
N ASP A 22 -16.25 2.67 7.06
CA ASP A 22 -16.52 3.46 5.83
C ASP A 22 -15.26 3.97 5.10
N GLY A 23 -14.09 3.42 5.43
CA GLY A 23 -12.84 3.69 4.75
C GLY A 23 -12.74 2.99 3.39
N GLN A 24 -11.65 3.27 2.69
CA GLN A 24 -11.38 2.72 1.36
C GLN A 24 -9.92 2.37 1.15
N ILE A 25 -9.71 1.35 0.31
CA ILE A 25 -8.40 1.06 -0.29
C ILE A 25 -8.48 1.24 -1.81
N THR A 26 -7.44 1.84 -2.40
CA THR A 26 -7.31 1.98 -3.85
C THR A 26 -5.99 1.37 -4.29
N ILE A 27 -6.04 0.48 -5.29
CA ILE A 27 -4.85 -0.12 -5.89
C ILE A 27 -4.88 0.18 -7.38
N GLY A 28 -3.82 0.83 -7.89
CA GLY A 28 -3.78 1.21 -9.28
C GLY A 28 -2.52 1.98 -9.66
N ALA A 29 -2.42 2.35 -10.93
CA ALA A 29 -1.35 3.21 -11.41
C ALA A 29 -1.68 4.68 -11.12
N ILE A 30 -0.70 5.45 -10.63
CA ILE A 30 -0.80 6.90 -10.44
C ILE A 30 0.45 7.50 -11.08
N HIS A 31 0.32 8.12 -12.25
CA HIS A 31 1.48 8.64 -12.99
C HIS A 31 2.33 9.58 -12.12
N PRO A 32 3.68 9.41 -12.07
CA PRO A 32 4.54 8.53 -12.87
C PRO A 32 4.75 7.11 -12.30
N LEU A 33 4.14 6.78 -11.16
CA LEU A 33 4.26 5.49 -10.48
C LEU A 33 3.32 4.44 -11.11
N ARG A 34 3.84 3.24 -11.39
CA ARG A 34 3.09 2.21 -12.12
C ARG A 34 2.05 1.47 -11.28
N CYS A 35 2.28 1.31 -9.99
CA CYS A 35 1.37 0.59 -9.10
C CYS A 35 1.56 1.08 -7.65
N VAL A 36 0.49 1.64 -7.10
CA VAL A 36 0.42 2.21 -5.75
C VAL A 36 -0.78 1.58 -5.05
N ALA A 37 -0.65 1.37 -3.75
CA ALA A 37 -1.76 1.04 -2.86
C ALA A 37 -1.96 2.17 -1.86
N ILE A 38 -3.19 2.67 -1.73
CA ILE A 38 -3.57 3.77 -0.86
C ILE A 38 -4.69 3.30 0.07
N ALA A 39 -4.60 3.66 1.36
CA ALA A 39 -5.64 3.47 2.36
C ALA A 39 -6.08 4.82 2.94
N ASN A 40 -7.39 5.04 3.05
CA ASN A 40 -8.01 6.28 3.53
C ASN A 40 -9.24 5.95 4.40
N ASP A 41 -9.43 6.65 5.53
CA ASP A 41 -10.57 6.48 6.46
C ASP A 41 -11.70 7.51 6.25
N GLY A 42 -11.70 8.21 5.12
CA GLY A 42 -12.64 9.29 4.79
C GLY A 42 -12.18 10.67 5.24
N HIS A 43 -11.28 10.74 6.23
CA HIS A 43 -10.73 12.00 6.76
C HIS A 43 -9.25 12.17 6.42
N ASN A 44 -8.47 11.10 6.49
CA ASN A 44 -7.02 11.08 6.35
C ASN A 44 -6.56 9.93 5.46
N SER A 45 -5.48 10.18 4.70
CA SER A 45 -4.77 9.10 4.02
C SER A 45 -3.83 8.40 5.00
N LEU A 46 -4.21 7.20 5.45
CA LEU A 46 -3.46 6.41 6.44
C LEU A 46 -2.12 5.90 5.89
N ALA A 47 -2.13 5.41 4.66
CA ALA A 47 -0.94 4.87 4.02
C ALA A 47 -0.98 5.04 2.49
N MET A 48 0.17 5.36 1.90
CA MET A 48 0.42 5.36 0.47
C MET A 48 1.71 4.57 0.21
N LEU A 49 1.57 3.39 -0.41
CA LEU A 49 2.67 2.47 -0.67
C LEU A 49 2.91 2.32 -2.17
N VAL A 50 4.18 2.31 -2.57
CA VAL A 50 4.58 1.99 -3.94
C VAL A 50 4.90 0.51 -4.01
N ARG A 51 4.33 -0.17 -5.02
CA ARG A 51 4.64 -1.58 -5.26
C ARG A 51 6.12 -1.71 -5.66
N ARG A 52 6.85 -2.56 -4.95
CA ARG A 52 8.27 -2.83 -5.21
C ARG A 52 8.46 -3.81 -6.36
N ASP A 53 9.64 -3.78 -6.98
CA ASP A 53 9.99 -4.74 -8.03
C ASP A 53 9.97 -6.18 -7.47
N GLY A 54 9.27 -7.08 -8.17
CA GLY A 54 9.10 -8.48 -7.75
C GLY A 54 8.08 -8.70 -6.62
N GLU A 55 7.46 -7.64 -6.10
CA GLU A 55 6.44 -7.76 -5.05
C GLU A 55 5.12 -8.31 -5.60
N THR A 56 4.56 -9.32 -4.94
CA THR A 56 3.23 -9.86 -5.28
C THR A 56 2.13 -8.95 -4.74
N LEU A 57 0.92 -9.07 -5.30
CA LEU A 57 -0.24 -8.33 -4.77
C LEU A 57 -0.51 -8.66 -3.30
N THR A 58 -0.40 -9.93 -2.93
CA THR A 58 -0.56 -10.39 -1.54
C THR A 58 0.44 -9.71 -0.60
N ASN A 59 1.72 -9.61 -0.99
CA ASN A 59 2.73 -8.94 -0.18
C ASN A 59 2.46 -7.43 -0.03
N LEU A 60 1.98 -6.79 -1.10
CA LEU A 60 1.56 -5.39 -1.06
C LEU A 60 0.38 -5.17 -0.09
N LEU A 61 -0.61 -6.06 -0.11
CA LEU A 61 -1.75 -6.02 0.81
C LEU A 61 -1.34 -6.22 2.28
N ILE A 62 -0.48 -7.20 2.56
CA ILE A 62 0.05 -7.44 3.91
C ILE A 62 0.80 -6.19 4.44
N ARG A 63 1.59 -5.54 3.58
CA ARG A 63 2.27 -4.29 3.96
C ARG A 63 1.30 -3.14 4.19
N LEU A 64 0.26 -3.04 3.36
CA LEU A 64 -0.76 -2.00 3.51
C LEU A 64 -1.49 -2.16 4.85
N ASP A 65 -1.89 -3.39 5.18
CA ASP A 65 -2.52 -3.73 6.46
C ASP A 65 -1.64 -3.34 7.65
N ALA A 66 -0.36 -3.73 7.62
CA ALA A 66 0.59 -3.34 8.67
C ALA A 66 0.84 -1.81 8.74
N ALA A 67 0.71 -1.09 7.62
CA ALA A 67 0.85 0.36 7.59
C ALA A 67 -0.38 1.07 8.18
N ILE A 68 -1.59 0.53 7.94
CA ILE A 68 -2.84 1.00 8.57
C ILE A 68 -2.75 0.85 10.09
N ALA A 69 -2.31 -0.32 10.58
CA ALA A 69 -2.12 -0.55 12.02
C ALA A 69 -1.20 0.51 12.65
N LYS A 70 -0.07 0.82 12.00
CA LYS A 70 0.86 1.87 12.49
C LYS A 70 0.25 3.27 12.47
N ALA A 71 -0.59 3.57 11.48
CA ALA A 71 -1.28 4.86 11.43
C ALA A 71 -2.25 4.99 12.62
N TYR A 72 -3.01 3.95 12.95
CA TYR A 72 -3.94 3.98 14.07
C TYR A 72 -3.26 3.91 15.44
N ASP A 73 -2.26 3.02 15.61
CA ASP A 73 -1.65 2.76 16.92
C ASP A 73 -0.55 3.78 17.28
N GLU A 74 0.20 4.26 16.28
CA GLU A 74 1.40 5.07 16.49
C GLU A 74 1.29 6.49 15.90
N ASP A 75 0.17 6.83 15.26
CA ASP A 75 -0.02 8.08 14.50
C ASP A 75 1.06 8.25 13.39
N LYS A 76 1.56 7.13 12.86
CA LYS A 76 2.62 7.08 11.85
C LYS A 76 2.08 6.76 10.46
N PHE A 77 1.78 7.81 9.71
CA PHE A 77 1.37 7.74 8.31
C PHE A 77 2.54 7.36 7.40
N THR A 78 2.39 6.30 6.61
CA THR A 78 3.43 5.87 5.66
C THR A 78 3.16 6.47 4.28
N ASP A 79 4.07 7.30 3.79
CA ASP A 79 3.98 7.91 2.46
C ASP A 79 5.23 7.61 1.63
N GLU A 80 5.14 6.60 0.78
CA GLU A 80 6.17 6.24 -0.21
C GLU A 80 5.98 6.98 -1.55
N VAL A 81 4.87 7.71 -1.73
CA VAL A 81 4.56 8.42 -2.99
C VAL A 81 5.23 9.79 -3.01
N ASN A 82 5.25 10.51 -1.88
CA ASN A 82 5.77 11.88 -1.76
C ASN A 82 7.22 11.96 -1.24
N VAL A 83 8.03 10.92 -1.46
CA VAL A 83 9.44 10.94 -1.02
C VAL A 83 10.20 12.06 -1.75
N PRO A 84 10.87 13.00 -1.05
CA PRO A 84 11.54 14.12 -1.69
C PRO A 84 12.63 13.65 -2.66
N LEU A 85 12.64 14.25 -3.86
CA LEU A 85 13.53 13.97 -5.00
C LEU A 85 15.04 14.06 -4.69
N SER A 86 15.44 14.53 -3.50
CA SER A 86 16.86 14.62 -3.09
C SER A 86 17.55 13.27 -2.92
N ARG A 87 16.82 12.15 -2.85
CA ARG A 87 17.40 10.79 -2.89
C ARG A 87 17.51 10.19 -4.29
N GLN A 88 16.95 10.84 -5.32
CA GLN A 88 17.04 10.38 -6.71
C GLN A 88 18.01 11.27 -7.49
N THR A 89 19.28 11.34 -7.07
CA THR A 89 20.33 11.89 -7.94
C THR A 89 20.90 10.75 -8.77
N PRO A 90 20.56 10.59 -10.06
CA PRO A 90 21.36 9.77 -10.95
C PRO A 90 22.77 10.38 -11.04
N PRO A 91 23.85 9.59 -11.07
CA PRO A 91 25.19 10.15 -11.22
C PRO A 91 25.24 10.93 -12.54
N ARG A 92 25.53 12.23 -12.44
CA ARG A 92 25.88 13.06 -13.60
C ARG A 92 27.12 12.44 -14.24
N ARG A 93 26.92 11.67 -15.31
CA ARG A 93 28.02 11.31 -16.22
C ARG A 93 28.47 12.61 -16.91
N ARG A 94 29.64 13.10 -16.53
CA ARG A 94 30.48 14.00 -17.33
C ARG A 94 31.61 13.18 -17.91
#